data_AF-A0A540WNL3-F1
#
_entry.id   AF-A0A540WNL3-F1
#
_cell.length_a   1.000
_cell.length_b   1.000
_cell.length_c   1.000
_cell.angle_alpha   90.00
_cell.angle_beta   90.00
_cell.angle_gamma   90.00
#
_symmetry.space_group_name_H-M   'P 1'
#
loop_
_entity.id
_entity.type
_entity.pdbx_description
1 polymer ?
#
loop_
_entity_poly.entity_id
_entity_poly.type
_entity_poly.pdbx_seq_one_letter_code
_entity_poly.pdbx_strand_id
1 'polypeptide(L)'
;MKRMGTRTRRTLGAALVAAAALFAPGAWAEEPRVTCTATLSGRRVLARSEAFSFLSAELDRLVRLGMAGKLEVELTLWKRRALWFNTRVDGARLTQVIAFTREGYMLDGRPLPEGPATLELDRVAWTLEARPEDGERLIVQVEVKLNVVTAASLGRMASWLSRTEGTGATDRSTLTGTLLRTVAEDLSQKASGRCDVAPPT
;
A
#
# COMPACT_ATOMS: atom_id res chain seq x y z
N MET A 1 -46.60 3.09 -62.23
CA MET A 1 -46.12 1.71 -61.98
C MET A 1 -44.68 1.78 -61.46
N LYS A 2 -44.39 1.20 -60.26
CA LYS A 2 -43.18 0.47 -59.79
C LYS A 2 -41.81 0.80 -60.46
N ARG A 3 -40.65 1.05 -59.80
CA ARG A 3 -40.00 0.61 -58.54
C ARG A 3 -38.82 1.57 -58.24
N MET A 4 -38.60 2.04 -57.00
CA MET A 4 -37.69 1.50 -55.96
C MET A 4 -36.20 1.34 -56.37
N GLY A 5 -35.31 2.10 -55.73
CA GLY A 5 -33.84 1.97 -55.84
C GLY A 5 -33.14 2.52 -54.60
N THR A 6 -33.22 1.76 -53.51
CA THR A 6 -32.64 2.00 -52.18
C THR A 6 -31.11 2.11 -52.19
N ARG A 7 -30.54 3.19 -51.62
CA ARG A 7 -29.10 3.24 -51.32
C ARG A 7 -28.78 4.11 -50.09
N THR A 8 -29.29 3.70 -48.93
CA THR A 8 -28.95 4.32 -47.64
C THR A 8 -28.91 3.23 -46.56
N ARG A 9 -27.88 2.37 -46.59
CA ARG A 9 -27.76 1.28 -45.61
C ARG A 9 -26.35 0.77 -45.34
N ARG A 10 -25.31 1.62 -45.45
CA ARG A 10 -23.92 1.18 -45.19
C ARG A 10 -23.10 2.00 -44.18
N THR A 11 -23.62 3.09 -43.63
CA THR A 11 -22.84 3.93 -42.70
C THR A 11 -23.28 3.88 -41.24
N LEU A 12 -24.44 3.28 -40.92
CA LEU A 12 -24.94 3.20 -39.54
C LEU A 12 -24.36 2.01 -38.73
N GLY A 13 -23.74 1.02 -39.39
CA GLY A 13 -23.15 -0.14 -38.71
C GLY A 13 -21.79 0.15 -38.06
N ALA A 14 -21.00 1.08 -38.61
CA ALA A 14 -19.66 1.38 -38.08
C ALA A 14 -19.70 2.29 -36.84
N ALA A 15 -20.70 3.16 -36.72
CA ALA A 15 -20.85 4.05 -35.58
C ALA A 15 -21.26 3.32 -34.29
N LEU A 16 -21.99 2.21 -34.40
CA LEU A 16 -22.42 1.41 -33.24
C LEU A 16 -21.29 0.54 -32.66
N VAL A 17 -20.32 0.12 -33.47
CA VAL A 17 -19.14 -0.63 -32.99
C VAL A 17 -18.18 0.29 -32.23
N ALA A 18 -18.06 1.56 -32.63
CA ALA A 18 -17.27 2.56 -31.91
C ALA A 18 -17.87 2.90 -30.53
N ALA A 19 -19.21 2.96 -30.42
CA ALA A 19 -19.88 3.22 -29.14
C ALA A 19 -19.78 2.03 -28.17
N ALA A 20 -19.77 0.78 -28.67
CA ALA A 20 -19.60 -0.40 -27.83
C ALA A 20 -18.16 -0.56 -27.30
N ALA A 21 -17.15 -0.09 -28.05
CA ALA A 21 -15.75 -0.09 -27.59
C ALA A 21 -15.48 0.94 -26.47
N LEU A 22 -16.31 1.98 -26.35
CA LEU A 22 -16.28 2.95 -25.24
C LEU A 22 -16.92 2.41 -23.95
N PHE A 23 -17.62 1.28 -24.02
CA PHE A 23 -18.09 0.50 -22.87
C PHE A 23 -17.32 -0.80 -22.71
N ALA A 24 -16.08 -0.85 -23.20
CA ALA A 24 -15.15 -1.85 -22.68
C ALA A 24 -15.07 -1.62 -21.16
N PRO A 25 -15.36 -2.64 -20.32
CA PRO A 25 -15.11 -2.53 -18.90
C PRO A 25 -13.60 -2.32 -18.80
N GLY A 26 -13.17 -1.08 -18.55
CA GLY A 26 -11.80 -0.85 -18.10
C GLY A 26 -11.60 -1.84 -16.98
N ALA A 27 -10.61 -2.73 -17.10
CA ALA A 27 -10.24 -3.57 -15.97
C ALA A 27 -10.04 -2.59 -14.81
N TRP A 28 -10.96 -2.63 -13.85
CA TRP A 28 -10.90 -1.78 -12.67
C TRP A 28 -9.60 -2.18 -12.00
N ALA A 29 -8.54 -1.41 -12.25
CA ALA A 29 -7.32 -1.52 -11.48
C ALA A 29 -7.75 -1.13 -10.07
N GLU A 30 -8.01 -2.14 -9.24
CA GLU A 30 -8.53 -1.95 -7.91
C GLU A 30 -7.54 -1.07 -7.16
N GLU A 31 -7.98 0.12 -6.75
CA GLU A 31 -7.09 1.12 -6.18
C GLU A 31 -6.44 0.57 -4.90
N PRO A 32 -5.18 0.95 -4.60
CA PRO A 32 -4.51 0.53 -3.38
C PRO A 32 -5.36 0.93 -2.18
N ARG A 33 -5.66 -0.03 -1.30
CA ARG A 33 -6.51 0.20 -0.13
C ARG A 33 -5.96 -0.47 1.10
N VAL A 34 -6.27 0.10 2.27
CA VAL A 34 -5.86 -0.43 3.57
C VAL A 34 -7.11 -0.67 4.41
N THR A 35 -7.26 -1.87 4.94
CA THR A 35 -8.24 -2.16 5.97
C THR A 35 -7.54 -2.23 7.33
N CYS A 36 -8.29 -1.92 8.38
CA CYS A 36 -7.80 -1.80 9.74
C CYS A 36 -8.86 -2.37 10.68
N THR A 37 -8.42 -3.17 11.63
CA THR A 37 -9.22 -3.63 12.76
C THR A 37 -8.44 -3.32 14.04
N ALA A 38 -9.10 -2.73 15.02
CA ALA A 38 -8.47 -2.39 16.28
C ALA A 38 -9.38 -2.77 17.45
N THR A 39 -8.78 -3.37 18.47
CA THR A 39 -9.49 -3.85 19.67
C THR A 39 -8.85 -3.29 20.93
N LEU A 40 -9.68 -2.92 21.90
CA LEU A 40 -9.26 -2.46 23.22
C LEU A 40 -9.49 -3.57 24.24
N SER A 41 -8.44 -3.95 24.98
CA SER A 41 -8.54 -4.88 26.11
C SER A 41 -7.90 -4.24 27.35
N GLY A 42 -8.75 -3.79 28.28
CA GLY A 42 -8.32 -3.04 29.46
C GLY A 42 -7.67 -1.70 29.08
N ARG A 43 -6.34 -1.66 29.08
CA ARG A 43 -5.51 -0.52 28.67
C ARG A 43 -4.74 -0.75 27.37
N ARG A 44 -4.85 -1.94 26.78
CA ARG A 44 -4.09 -2.31 25.58
C ARG A 44 -4.95 -2.15 24.34
N VAL A 45 -4.42 -1.44 23.36
CA VAL A 45 -5.02 -1.33 22.03
C VAL A 45 -4.21 -2.19 21.09
N LEU A 46 -4.82 -3.18 20.46
CA LEU A 46 -4.21 -4.02 19.44
C LEU A 46 -4.79 -3.66 18.08
N ALA A 47 -3.94 -3.28 17.14
CA ALA A 47 -4.31 -3.01 15.76
C ALA A 47 -3.73 -4.07 14.81
N ARG A 48 -4.57 -4.54 13.90
CA ARG A 48 -4.23 -5.38 12.75
C ARG A 48 -4.67 -4.65 11.48
N SER A 49 -3.78 -4.58 10.51
CA SER A 49 -4.03 -3.91 9.24
C SER A 49 -3.65 -4.81 8.07
N GLU A 50 -4.40 -4.69 6.99
CA GLU A 50 -4.19 -5.43 5.75
C GLU A 50 -4.17 -4.44 4.59
N ALA A 51 -3.18 -4.60 3.71
CA ALA A 51 -3.02 -3.76 2.52
C ALA A 51 -3.37 -4.59 1.28
N PHE A 52 -4.18 -4.02 0.38
CA PHE A 52 -4.68 -4.70 -0.81
C PHE A 52 -4.30 -3.92 -2.07
N SER A 53 -4.08 -4.66 -3.15
CA SER A 53 -3.85 -4.11 -4.48
C SER A 53 -2.64 -3.15 -4.57
N PHE A 54 -1.65 -3.33 -3.69
CA PHE A 54 -0.45 -2.48 -3.63
C PHE A 54 0.62 -2.85 -4.68
N LEU A 55 0.51 -4.01 -5.33
CA LEU A 55 1.36 -4.39 -6.46
C LEU A 55 0.58 -4.22 -7.77
N SER A 56 0.82 -3.10 -8.47
CA SER A 56 0.38 -2.97 -9.86
C SER A 56 1.06 -3.99 -10.76
N ALA A 57 0.54 -4.18 -11.98
CA ALA A 57 1.14 -5.09 -12.95
C ALA A 57 2.60 -4.73 -13.29
N GLU A 58 2.95 -3.44 -13.27
CA GLU A 58 4.30 -2.94 -13.50
C GLU A 58 5.20 -3.27 -12.31
N LEU A 59 4.75 -2.96 -11.09
CA LEU A 59 5.47 -3.28 -9.85
C LEU A 59 5.72 -4.77 -9.71
N ASP A 60 4.72 -5.58 -10.06
CA ASP A 60 4.81 -7.03 -10.05
C ASP A 60 5.96 -7.55 -10.93
N ARG A 61 6.03 -7.06 -12.19
CA ARG A 61 7.11 -7.40 -13.13
C ARG A 61 8.48 -7.02 -12.56
N LEU A 62 8.57 -5.83 -11.99
CA LEU A 62 9.80 -5.31 -11.41
C LEU A 62 10.29 -6.15 -10.23
N VAL A 63 9.39 -6.55 -9.34
CA VAL A 63 9.72 -7.42 -8.21
C VAL A 63 10.15 -8.81 -8.71
N ARG A 64 9.45 -9.36 -9.72
CA ARG A 64 9.83 -10.63 -10.36
C ARG A 64 11.20 -10.59 -11.06
N LEU A 65 11.62 -9.42 -11.55
CA LEU A 65 12.94 -9.21 -12.15
C LEU A 65 14.07 -9.08 -11.11
N GLY A 66 13.77 -9.30 -9.82
CA GLY A 66 14.76 -9.31 -8.74
C GLY A 66 14.89 -7.99 -7.99
N MET A 67 13.96 -7.06 -8.18
CA MET A 67 13.84 -5.89 -7.30
C MET A 67 12.99 -6.23 -6.09
N ALA A 68 13.12 -5.42 -5.04
CA ALA A 68 12.34 -5.58 -3.82
C ALA A 68 11.48 -4.33 -3.61
N GLY A 69 10.33 -4.51 -3.00
CA GLY A 69 9.52 -3.40 -2.51
C GLY A 69 9.81 -3.16 -1.02
N LYS A 70 10.01 -1.91 -0.64
CA LYS A 70 10.01 -1.47 0.75
C LYS A 70 8.64 -0.91 1.08
N LEU A 71 7.94 -1.58 1.98
CA LEU A 71 6.66 -1.15 2.53
C LEU A 71 6.92 -0.40 3.85
N GLU A 72 6.58 0.88 3.88
CA GLU A 72 6.59 1.68 5.09
C GLU A 72 5.16 1.83 5.59
N VAL A 73 4.92 1.42 6.83
CA VAL A 73 3.60 1.52 7.46
C VAL A 73 3.71 2.44 8.66
N GLU A 74 2.93 3.49 8.68
CA GLU A 74 2.76 4.36 9.83
C GLU A 74 1.37 4.15 10.42
N LEU A 75 1.32 3.80 11.71
CA LEU A 75 0.08 3.70 12.45
C LEU A 75 0.07 4.78 13.52
N THR A 76 -1.01 5.55 13.58
CA THR A 76 -1.19 6.58 14.59
C THR A 76 -2.48 6.31 15.35
N LEU A 77 -2.37 6.26 16.68
CA LEU A 77 -3.51 6.17 17.58
C LEU A 77 -3.96 7.58 17.94
N TRP A 78 -5.22 7.86 17.66
CA TRP A 78 -5.87 9.13 17.91
C TRP A 78 -6.97 9.00 18.95
N LYS A 79 -7.10 10.00 19.80
CA LYS A 79 -8.27 10.23 20.64
C LYS A 79 -9.18 11.24 19.96
N ARG A 80 -10.37 10.80 19.60
CA ARG A 80 -11.39 11.65 18.97
C ARG A 80 -12.00 12.58 20.00
N ARG A 81 -12.04 13.87 19.68
CA ARG A 81 -12.69 14.90 20.49
C ARG A 81 -13.96 15.37 19.76
N ALA A 82 -15.01 15.67 20.52
CA ALA A 82 -16.30 16.07 19.94
C ALA A 82 -16.30 17.52 19.43
N LEU A 83 -15.51 18.40 20.05
CA LEU A 83 -15.51 19.85 19.79
C LEU A 83 -14.12 20.40 19.38
N TRP A 84 -13.12 19.53 19.20
CA TRP A 84 -11.73 19.91 18.90
C TRP A 84 -11.05 18.93 17.93
N PHE A 85 -9.85 19.28 17.50
CA PHE A 85 -8.97 18.39 16.76
C PHE A 85 -8.70 17.09 17.52
N ASN A 86 -8.56 15.99 16.78
CA ASN A 86 -8.16 14.71 17.37
C ASN A 86 -6.79 14.88 18.04
N THR A 87 -6.63 14.28 19.22
CA THR A 87 -5.35 14.31 19.93
C THR A 87 -4.57 13.05 19.59
N ARG A 88 -3.32 13.19 19.14
CA ARG A 88 -2.43 12.03 18.95
C ARG A 88 -2.10 11.44 20.32
N VAL A 89 -2.39 10.16 20.50
CA VAL A 89 -2.09 9.41 21.73
C VAL A 89 -0.72 8.76 21.60
N ASP A 90 -0.51 8.02 20.51
CA ASP A 90 0.74 7.31 20.24
C ASP A 90 0.88 7.04 18.74
N GLY A 91 2.04 6.55 18.30
CA GLY A 91 2.19 6.02 16.95
C GLY A 91 3.34 5.03 16.82
N ALA A 92 3.27 4.21 15.78
CA ALA A 92 4.25 3.20 15.46
C ALA A 92 4.60 3.29 13.98
N ARG A 93 5.86 3.02 13.65
CA ARG A 93 6.32 2.91 12.27
C ARG A 93 6.94 1.55 12.06
N LEU A 94 6.47 0.85 11.04
CA LEU A 94 6.94 -0.45 10.62
C LEU A 94 7.57 -0.33 9.24
N THR A 95 8.58 -1.15 8.99
CA THR A 95 9.19 -1.28 7.66
C THR A 95 9.23 -2.75 7.34
N GLN A 96 8.57 -3.12 6.24
CA GLN A 96 8.53 -4.49 5.74
C GLN A 96 9.09 -4.53 4.32
N VAL A 97 9.66 -5.66 3.91
CA VAL A 97 10.25 -5.84 2.60
C VAL A 97 9.52 -6.95 1.86
N ILE A 98 8.98 -6.61 0.69
CA ILE A 98 8.43 -7.58 -0.25
C ILE A 98 9.46 -7.93 -1.31
N ALA A 99 9.66 -9.22 -1.57
CA ALA A 99 10.56 -9.72 -2.60
C ALA A 99 9.93 -10.92 -3.32
N PHE A 100 10.38 -11.18 -4.54
CA PHE A 100 10.04 -12.39 -5.26
C PHE A 100 11.25 -13.31 -5.34
N THR A 101 11.04 -14.58 -5.01
CA THR A 101 12.07 -15.63 -5.06
C THR A 101 11.58 -16.79 -5.90
N ARG A 102 12.42 -17.84 -6.03
CA ARG A 102 12.06 -19.05 -6.77
C ARG A 102 10.82 -19.75 -6.19
N GLU A 103 10.57 -19.58 -4.89
CA GLU A 103 9.46 -20.19 -4.17
C GLU A 103 8.18 -19.33 -4.20
N GLY A 104 8.27 -18.08 -4.70
CA GLY A 104 7.16 -17.14 -4.77
C GLY A 104 7.43 -15.83 -4.04
N TYR A 105 6.36 -15.10 -3.71
CA TYR A 105 6.45 -13.84 -2.98
C TYR A 105 6.74 -14.08 -1.51
N MET A 106 7.61 -13.24 -0.97
CA MET A 106 7.92 -13.19 0.45
C MET A 106 7.74 -11.78 1.01
N LEU A 107 7.18 -11.68 2.21
CA LEU A 107 7.10 -10.46 3.01
C LEU A 107 7.91 -10.67 4.30
N ASP A 108 8.99 -9.91 4.47
CA ASP A 108 9.96 -10.08 5.56
C ASP A 108 10.46 -11.53 5.71
N GLY A 109 10.63 -12.23 4.59
CA GLY A 109 11.07 -13.63 4.56
C GLY A 109 9.97 -14.66 4.88
N ARG A 110 8.72 -14.23 5.09
CA ARG A 110 7.57 -15.14 5.23
C ARG A 110 6.87 -15.32 3.87
N PRO A 111 6.54 -16.54 3.45
CA PRO A 111 5.86 -16.78 2.18
C PRO A 111 4.44 -16.21 2.20
N LEU A 112 4.01 -15.62 1.09
CA LEU A 112 2.64 -15.11 0.91
C LEU A 112 1.76 -16.19 0.24
N PRO A 113 0.66 -16.63 0.89
CA PRO A 113 -0.10 -17.81 0.46
C PRO A 113 -0.95 -17.62 -0.82
N GLU A 114 -1.31 -16.39 -1.18
CA GLU A 114 -2.21 -16.08 -2.32
C GLU A 114 -1.58 -15.10 -3.32
N GLY A 115 -0.25 -15.00 -3.31
CA GLY A 115 0.46 -13.95 -4.03
C GLY A 115 0.25 -12.57 -3.38
N PRO A 116 0.53 -11.47 -4.09
CA PRO A 116 0.63 -10.14 -3.49
C PRO A 116 -0.70 -9.38 -3.39
N ALA A 117 -1.83 -10.03 -3.68
CA ALA A 117 -3.14 -9.38 -3.69
C ALA A 117 -3.50 -8.78 -2.33
N THR A 118 -3.11 -9.48 -1.25
CA THR A 118 -3.29 -9.05 0.13
C THR A 118 -1.97 -9.19 0.90
N LEU A 119 -1.56 -8.11 1.55
CA LEU A 119 -0.39 -8.03 2.40
C LEU A 119 -0.85 -7.89 3.85
N GLU A 120 -0.68 -8.95 4.64
CA GLU A 120 -0.90 -8.90 6.09
C GLU A 120 0.25 -8.11 6.74
N LEU A 121 -0.08 -6.96 7.32
CA LEU A 121 0.91 -6.11 7.97
C LEU A 121 1.11 -6.56 9.42
N ASP A 122 2.30 -6.29 9.96
CA ASP A 122 2.60 -6.64 11.34
C ASP A 122 1.65 -5.93 12.32
N ARG A 123 1.27 -6.67 13.37
CA ARG A 123 0.35 -6.18 14.40
C ARG A 123 1.06 -5.17 15.29
N VAL A 124 0.35 -4.12 15.67
CA VAL A 124 0.85 -3.11 16.61
C VAL A 124 0.01 -3.12 17.88
N ALA A 125 0.69 -3.08 19.02
CA ALA A 125 0.04 -2.96 20.32
C ALA A 125 0.52 -1.70 21.04
N TRP A 126 -0.43 -0.86 21.46
CA TRP A 126 -0.17 0.29 22.33
C TRP A 126 -0.68 0.01 23.74
N THR A 127 0.00 0.57 24.73
CA THR A 127 -0.46 0.53 26.12
C THR A 127 -0.80 1.96 26.53
N LEU A 128 -2.09 2.23 26.75
CA LEU A 128 -2.58 3.53 27.19
C LEU A 128 -2.11 3.81 28.62
N GLU A 129 -1.89 5.07 28.97
CA GLU A 129 -1.52 5.51 30.33
C GLU A 129 -2.63 5.24 31.35
N ALA A 130 -3.88 5.42 30.94
CA ALA A 130 -5.08 5.18 31.72
C ALA A 130 -6.12 4.42 30.90
N ARG A 131 -7.12 3.83 31.57
CA ARG A 131 -8.26 3.23 30.89
C ARG A 131 -9.10 4.35 30.25
N PRO A 132 -9.58 4.19 29.00
CA PRO A 132 -10.47 5.18 28.40
C PRO A 132 -11.73 5.38 29.24
N GLU A 133 -12.13 6.63 29.43
CA GLU A 133 -13.38 6.99 30.10
C GLU A 133 -14.60 6.65 29.21
N ASP A 134 -15.78 6.55 29.83
CA ASP A 134 -17.02 6.28 29.11
C ASP A 134 -17.30 7.39 28.09
N GLY A 135 -17.46 6.99 26.82
CA GLY A 135 -17.68 7.92 25.70
C GLY A 135 -16.41 8.37 24.97
N GLU A 136 -15.22 8.02 25.46
CA GLU A 136 -13.98 8.25 24.72
C GLU A 136 -13.90 7.34 23.50
N ARG A 137 -13.70 7.95 22.32
CA ARG A 137 -13.54 7.21 21.07
C ARG A 137 -12.08 7.26 20.64
N LEU A 138 -11.46 6.09 20.55
CA LEU A 138 -10.12 5.92 20.00
C LEU A 138 -10.22 5.50 18.55
N ILE A 139 -9.28 5.98 17.74
CA ILE A 139 -9.23 5.74 16.30
C ILE A 139 -7.80 5.45 15.89
N VAL A 140 -7.62 4.37 15.13
CA VAL A 140 -6.34 4.08 14.48
C VAL A 140 -6.39 4.60 13.04
N GLN A 141 -5.39 5.40 12.69
CA GLN A 141 -5.10 5.80 11.31
C GLN A 141 -3.89 5.01 10.84
N VAL A 142 -3.97 4.43 9.65
CA VAL A 142 -2.91 3.65 9.03
C VAL A 142 -2.56 4.30 7.70
N GLU A 143 -1.28 4.53 7.47
CA GLU A 143 -0.74 5.01 6.21
C GLU A 143 0.31 4.02 5.73
N VAL A 144 0.14 3.54 4.50
CA VAL A 144 1.03 2.57 3.89
C VAL A 144 1.62 3.20 2.64
N LYS A 145 2.95 3.11 2.53
CA LYS A 145 3.71 3.56 1.36
C LYS A 145 4.60 2.44 0.87
N LEU A 146 4.36 1.98 -0.35
CA LEU A 146 5.25 1.08 -1.06
C LEU A 146 6.23 1.89 -1.91
N ASN A 147 7.53 1.60 -1.78
CA ASN A 147 8.58 2.14 -2.63
C ASN A 147 9.38 0.99 -3.24
N VAL A 148 9.68 1.05 -4.53
CA VAL A 148 10.57 0.06 -5.16
C VAL A 148 12.01 0.39 -4.82
N VAL A 149 12.75 -0.63 -4.39
CA VAL A 149 14.18 -0.55 -4.10
C VAL A 149 14.94 -1.64 -4.85
N THR A 150 16.08 -1.28 -5.42
CA THR A 150 16.96 -2.26 -6.06
C THR A 150 17.64 -3.14 -4.99
N ALA A 151 17.97 -4.39 -5.32
CA ALA A 151 18.68 -5.30 -4.41
C ALA A 151 19.99 -4.70 -3.87
N ALA A 152 20.71 -3.92 -4.70
CA ALA A 152 21.89 -3.16 -4.28
C ALA A 152 21.60 -2.09 -3.22
N SER A 153 20.38 -1.53 -3.20
CA SER A 153 19.95 -0.56 -2.19
C SER A 153 19.53 -1.20 -0.88
N LEU A 154 18.99 -2.43 -0.92
CA LEU A 154 18.77 -3.24 0.28
C LEU A 154 20.08 -3.70 0.92
N GLY A 155 21.07 -4.13 0.13
CA GLY A 155 22.39 -4.47 0.65
C GLY A 155 23.05 -3.31 1.40
N ARG A 156 22.83 -2.08 0.94
CA ARG A 156 23.28 -0.86 1.66
C ARG A 156 22.51 -0.61 2.94
N MET A 157 21.21 -0.89 3.00
CA MET A 157 20.39 -0.78 4.22
C MET A 157 20.70 -1.88 5.25
N ALA A 158 20.85 -3.13 4.82
CA ALA A 158 21.33 -4.21 5.68
C ALA A 158 22.72 -3.84 6.23
N SER A 159 23.59 -3.28 5.38
CA SER A 159 24.88 -2.76 5.81
C SER A 159 24.79 -1.53 6.72
N TRP A 160 23.66 -0.82 6.77
CA TRP A 160 23.45 0.35 7.65
C TRP A 160 22.85 -0.07 8.99
N LEU A 161 21.91 -1.03 8.98
CA LEU A 161 21.42 -1.71 10.18
C LEU A 161 22.54 -2.47 10.90
N SER A 162 23.47 -3.06 10.15
CA SER A 162 24.69 -3.67 10.72
C SER A 162 25.82 -2.66 10.99
N ARG A 163 25.74 -1.42 10.48
CA ARG A 163 26.71 -0.33 10.64
C ARG A 163 26.13 0.79 11.49
N THR A 164 25.45 0.41 12.57
CA THR A 164 25.46 1.25 13.79
C THR A 164 26.78 1.08 14.55
N GLU A 165 27.70 0.24 14.05
CA GLU A 165 29.10 0.11 14.48
C GLU A 165 30.05 0.35 13.28
N GLY A 166 30.44 1.60 13.00
CA GLY A 166 31.61 1.87 12.15
C GLY A 166 31.43 2.86 11.01
N THR A 167 32.10 3.99 11.13
CA THR A 167 32.19 5.14 10.22
C THR A 167 32.62 4.86 8.78
N GLY A 168 32.06 5.62 7.83
CA GLY A 168 32.83 6.21 6.71
C GLY A 168 32.48 5.84 5.24
N ALA A 169 32.62 6.85 4.37
CA ALA A 169 32.89 6.85 2.92
C ALA A 169 31.74 7.07 1.88
N THR A 170 31.45 8.36 1.67
CA THR A 170 31.35 9.24 0.48
C THR A 170 31.36 8.77 -1.00
N ASP A 171 30.48 9.45 -1.78
CA ASP A 171 30.71 10.20 -3.05
C ASP A 171 30.96 9.52 -4.42
N ARG A 172 29.94 8.86 -4.99
CA ARG A 172 29.92 8.57 -6.46
C ARG A 172 28.55 8.46 -7.15
N SER A 173 27.45 8.93 -6.53
CA SER A 173 26.08 8.48 -6.91
C SER A 173 25.02 9.59 -7.08
N THR A 174 25.36 10.78 -7.57
CA THR A 174 24.39 11.89 -7.65
C THR A 174 23.54 11.87 -8.93
N LEU A 175 24.13 11.59 -10.11
CA LEU A 175 23.40 11.67 -11.40
C LEU A 175 22.56 10.42 -11.73
N THR A 176 23.04 9.22 -11.37
CA THR A 176 22.23 7.99 -11.46
C THR A 176 21.17 7.94 -10.35
N GLY A 177 21.42 8.63 -9.24
CA GLY A 177 20.50 8.75 -8.11
C GLY A 177 19.24 9.53 -8.46
N THR A 178 19.34 10.62 -9.22
CA THR A 178 18.18 11.44 -9.60
C THR A 178 17.23 10.73 -10.57
N LEU A 179 17.73 10.01 -11.58
CA LEU A 179 16.89 9.26 -12.51
C LEU A 179 16.19 8.08 -11.84
N LEU A 180 16.89 7.34 -10.97
CA LEU A 180 16.27 6.29 -10.17
C LEU A 180 15.27 6.84 -9.16
N ARG A 181 15.49 8.05 -8.62
CA ARG A 181 14.55 8.70 -7.70
C ARG A 181 13.25 9.08 -8.41
N THR A 182 13.33 9.63 -9.62
CA THR A 182 12.13 9.97 -10.41
C THR A 182 11.33 8.72 -10.77
N VAL A 183 11.98 7.62 -11.15
CA VAL A 183 11.30 6.34 -11.44
C VAL A 183 10.76 5.68 -10.16
N ALA A 184 11.47 5.77 -9.03
CA ALA A 184 11.00 5.25 -7.76
C ALA A 184 9.83 6.06 -7.16
N GLU A 185 9.77 7.37 -7.41
CA GLU A 185 8.65 8.23 -7.03
C GLU A 185 7.42 7.93 -7.89
N ASP A 186 7.59 7.74 -9.20
CA ASP A 186 6.52 7.40 -10.15
C ASP A 186 5.91 6.00 -9.90
N LEU A 187 6.70 5.09 -9.33
CA LEU A 187 6.27 3.74 -8.96
C LEU A 187 5.89 3.60 -7.48
N SER A 188 5.85 4.71 -6.73
CA SER A 188 5.45 4.65 -5.32
C SER A 188 3.94 4.59 -5.20
N GLN A 189 3.43 3.58 -4.49
CA GLN A 189 2.01 3.48 -4.17
C GLN A 189 1.76 3.85 -2.72
N LYS A 190 0.64 4.52 -2.49
CA LYS A 190 0.21 4.94 -1.17
C LYS A 190 -1.26 4.62 -0.99
N ALA A 191 -1.62 4.19 0.21
CA ALA A 191 -3.00 4.24 0.64
C ALA A 191 -3.08 4.47 2.14
N SER A 192 -4.23 4.99 2.57
CA SER A 192 -4.53 5.24 3.96
C SER A 192 -5.85 4.56 4.34
N GLY A 193 -5.93 4.16 5.59
CA GLY A 193 -7.10 3.53 6.18
C GLY A 193 -7.34 4.07 7.58
N ARG A 194 -8.58 3.98 8.04
CA ARG A 194 -8.96 4.42 9.39
C ARG A 194 -9.95 3.42 9.97
N CYS A 195 -9.75 3.06 11.24
CA CYS A 195 -10.71 2.22 11.96
C CYS A 195 -10.94 2.73 13.39
N ASP A 196 -12.19 2.65 13.85
CA ASP A 196 -12.52 2.89 15.25
C ASP A 196 -12.04 1.71 16.10
N VAL A 197 -11.56 1.99 17.31
CA VAL A 197 -11.15 0.94 18.25
C VAL A 197 -12.40 0.37 18.92
N ALA A 198 -12.69 -0.90 18.65
CA ALA A 198 -13.82 -1.61 19.22
C ALA A 198 -13.46 -2.23 20.59
N PRO A 199 -14.44 -2.44 21.49
CA PRO A 199 -14.26 -3.34 22.63
C PRO A 199 -13.96 -4.78 22.15
N PRO A 200 -13.37 -5.64 23.00
CA PRO A 200 -13.06 -7.00 22.59
C PRO A 200 -14.39 -7.76 22.40
N THR A 201 -14.54 -8.41 21.24
CA THR A 201 -15.63 -9.35 20.95
C THR A 201 -15.46 -10.65 21.71
#